data_AF-A0A3A8QRK0-F1
#
_entry.id   AF-A0A3A8QRK0-F1
#
_cell.length_a   1.000
_cell.length_b   1.000
_cell.length_c   1.000
_cell.angle_alpha   90.00
_cell.angle_beta   90.00
_cell.angle_gamma   90.00
#
_symmetry.space_group_name_H-M   'P 1'
#
loop_
_entity.id
_entity.type
_entity.pdbx_description
1 polymer ?
#
loop_
_entity_poly.entity_id
_entity_poly.type
_entity_poly.pdbx_seq_one_letter_code
_entity_poly.pdbx_strand_id
1 'polypeptide(L)'
;MIDEGVFMSRRKLRRAFSRLLLLAPVTTLGMACSSTWGCESGSTQQERRRIANIQLSDGGTATASTSCEELCALVGGTTPCSFHRSSEQLPEPDEVSCQMAYFCEGRRPEGLCSDGAVAGGTPELGALFAKMAHLEAASVPAFERLADELAAHGAPERLVRAARRSAGEEVRHARVMEALAVRHGAAMPEVAVAPFQPRSLEALAIENAVEGCVRETFGALLAQWQARCAEDATVRASLGTIAPDELRHAELSWAIDAWALGRLSSDARARVEAARREAWLALERDAEASHLPGAVALQSGLPSPEVARRLVRELSQALTAPLPV
;
A
#
# COMPACT_ATOMS: atom_id res chain seq x y z
N MET A 1 18.20 32.07 -6.86
CA MET A 1 16.77 31.90 -7.19
C MET A 1 16.55 30.43 -7.42
N ILE A 2 15.90 29.76 -6.47
CA ILE A 2 15.53 28.36 -6.63
C ILE A 2 14.30 28.36 -7.52
N ASP A 3 14.41 27.73 -8.68
CA ASP A 3 13.36 27.66 -9.69
C ASP A 3 12.11 26.98 -9.10
N GLU A 4 11.00 27.72 -9.00
CA GLU A 4 9.71 27.19 -8.53
C GLU A 4 9.18 26.06 -9.43
N GLY A 5 9.75 25.87 -10.63
CA GLY A 5 9.41 24.77 -11.54
C GLY A 5 9.89 23.38 -11.09
N VAL A 6 10.82 23.29 -10.12
CA VAL A 6 11.45 22.01 -9.72
C VAL A 6 10.74 21.33 -8.54
N PHE A 7 9.95 22.06 -7.75
CA PHE A 7 9.33 21.52 -6.52
C PHE A 7 7.84 21.22 -6.69
N MET A 8 7.43 20.08 -6.14
CA MET A 8 6.02 19.66 -6.14
C MET A 8 5.17 20.65 -5.32
N SER A 9 4.35 21.46 -5.99
CA SER A 9 3.40 22.32 -5.29
C SER A 9 2.16 21.54 -4.87
N ARG A 10 1.58 21.88 -3.70
CA ARG A 10 0.30 21.32 -3.24
C ARG A 10 -0.80 21.40 -4.30
N ARG A 11 -0.80 22.47 -5.11
CA ARG A 11 -1.74 22.65 -6.23
C ARG A 11 -1.55 21.59 -7.32
N LYS A 12 -0.30 21.25 -7.67
CA LYS A 12 0.01 20.23 -8.68
C LYS A 12 -0.45 18.85 -8.21
N LEU A 13 -0.13 18.48 -6.96
CA LEU A 13 -0.56 17.21 -6.36
C LEU A 13 -2.10 17.08 -6.34
N ARG A 14 -2.80 18.09 -5.82
CA ARG A 14 -4.28 18.09 -5.77
C ARG A 14 -4.94 18.04 -7.15
N ARG A 15 -4.33 18.69 -8.17
CA ARG A 15 -4.81 18.61 -9.55
C ARG A 15 -4.62 17.22 -10.15
N ALA A 16 -3.48 16.58 -9.90
CA ALA A 16 -3.25 15.20 -10.32
C ALA A 16 -4.31 14.26 -9.72
N PHE A 17 -4.53 14.35 -8.41
CA PHE A 17 -5.56 13.58 -7.71
C PHE A 17 -6.95 13.83 -8.28
N SER A 18 -7.34 15.10 -8.46
CA SER A 18 -8.66 15.44 -9.00
C SER A 18 -8.89 14.84 -10.39
N ARG A 19 -7.87 14.83 -11.25
CA ARG A 19 -7.95 14.22 -12.60
C ARG A 19 -8.03 12.70 -12.53
N LEU A 20 -7.17 12.06 -11.73
CA LEU A 20 -7.12 10.61 -11.62
C LEU A 20 -8.41 10.04 -11.01
N LEU A 21 -8.98 10.75 -10.03
CA LEU A 21 -10.22 10.35 -9.40
C LEU A 21 -11.46 10.58 -10.29
N LEU A 22 -11.34 11.19 -11.47
CA LEU A 22 -12.40 11.16 -12.50
C LEU A 22 -12.45 9.79 -13.21
N LEU A 23 -11.38 9.01 -13.16
CA LEU A 23 -11.35 7.64 -13.67
C LEU A 23 -12.04 6.66 -12.70
N ALA A 24 -12.29 7.09 -11.46
CA ALA A 24 -12.99 6.29 -10.48
C ALA A 24 -14.44 6.11 -10.92
N PRO A 25 -14.93 4.87 -11.09
CA PRO A 25 -16.34 4.64 -11.37
C PRO A 25 -17.15 5.21 -10.21
N VAL A 26 -18.08 6.12 -10.51
CA VAL A 26 -19.12 6.48 -9.55
C VAL A 26 -20.02 5.26 -9.46
N THR A 27 -20.00 4.58 -8.33
CA THR A 27 -20.83 3.39 -8.09
C THR A 27 -22.29 3.80 -8.01
N THR A 28 -22.90 4.00 -9.17
CA THR A 28 -24.35 3.98 -9.36
C THR A 28 -24.82 2.79 -10.19
N LEU A 29 -23.95 2.03 -10.88
CA LEU A 29 -24.30 0.75 -11.49
C LEU A 29 -23.03 -0.07 -11.77
N GLY A 30 -23.04 -1.35 -11.39
CA GLY A 30 -21.92 -2.27 -11.53
C GLY A 30 -21.63 -2.65 -12.98
N MET A 31 -20.34 -2.70 -13.32
CA MET A 31 -19.78 -3.59 -14.34
C MET A 31 -18.34 -3.93 -13.94
N ALA A 32 -18.06 -5.23 -13.79
CA ALA A 32 -16.73 -5.78 -13.59
C ALA A 32 -16.10 -6.14 -14.94
N CYS A 33 -14.78 -5.95 -15.07
CA CYS A 33 -13.99 -6.41 -16.23
C CYS A 33 -12.95 -7.45 -15.79
N SER A 34 -12.75 -8.47 -16.65
CA SER A 34 -11.93 -9.67 -16.44
C SER A 34 -10.60 -9.61 -17.22
N SER A 35 -9.55 -10.27 -16.73
CA SER A 35 -8.16 -10.22 -17.24
C SER A 35 -7.48 -11.60 -17.40
N THR A 36 -6.30 -11.64 -18.06
CA THR A 36 -5.39 -12.80 -18.12
C THR A 36 -3.88 -12.42 -18.16
N TRP A 37 -3.07 -13.15 -17.35
CA TRP A 37 -1.60 -13.46 -17.32
C TRP A 37 -0.51 -12.41 -16.93
N GLY A 38 0.17 -12.64 -15.77
CA GLY A 38 1.59 -13.10 -15.68
C GLY A 38 2.73 -12.23 -15.04
N CYS A 39 3.06 -12.48 -13.74
CA CYS A 39 4.30 -12.39 -12.89
C CYS A 39 5.42 -11.31 -13.09
N GLU A 40 6.20 -10.81 -12.11
CA GLU A 40 6.37 -10.89 -10.63
C GLU A 40 7.21 -9.64 -10.22
N SER A 41 6.93 -8.91 -9.13
CA SER A 41 7.54 -9.06 -7.79
C SER A 41 7.09 -7.88 -6.93
N GLY A 42 6.66 -8.15 -5.69
CA GLY A 42 6.24 -7.21 -4.64
C GLY A 42 6.06 -7.97 -3.32
N SER A 43 5.95 -7.33 -2.17
CA SER A 43 5.97 -8.00 -0.85
C SER A 43 4.92 -9.12 -0.74
N THR A 44 5.40 -10.36 -0.68
CA THR A 44 4.58 -11.55 -0.77
C THR A 44 4.33 -12.18 0.59
N GLN A 45 3.09 -12.54 0.90
CA GLN A 45 2.72 -13.27 2.11
C GLN A 45 2.36 -14.72 1.77
N GLN A 46 2.67 -15.65 2.67
CA GLN A 46 2.25 -17.04 2.53
C GLN A 46 0.91 -17.24 3.23
N GLU A 47 -0.16 -17.48 2.47
CA GLU A 47 -1.50 -17.75 3.02
C GLU A 47 -1.90 -19.21 2.80
N ARG A 48 -2.52 -19.84 3.81
CA ARG A 48 -3.09 -21.18 3.69
C ARG A 48 -4.57 -21.11 3.32
N ARG A 49 -4.95 -21.88 2.31
CA ARG A 49 -6.32 -22.05 1.81
C ARG A 49 -6.73 -23.50 1.93
N ARG A 50 -7.97 -23.75 2.38
CA ARG A 50 -8.58 -25.08 2.30
C ARG A 50 -8.88 -25.39 0.84
N ILE A 51 -8.35 -26.50 0.33
CA ILE A 51 -8.49 -26.90 -1.07
C ILE A 51 -9.98 -27.06 -1.45
N ALA A 52 -10.80 -27.58 -0.53
CA ALA A 52 -12.24 -27.76 -0.72
C ALA A 52 -13.02 -26.44 -0.90
N ASN A 53 -12.44 -25.30 -0.55
CA ASN A 53 -13.08 -23.99 -0.74
C ASN A 53 -12.69 -23.32 -2.07
N ILE A 54 -11.82 -23.96 -2.86
CA ILE A 54 -11.35 -23.45 -4.15
C ILE A 54 -12.27 -24.01 -5.25
N GLN A 55 -12.96 -23.12 -5.95
CA GLN A 55 -13.74 -23.48 -7.13
C GLN A 55 -12.85 -23.54 -8.37
N LEU A 56 -12.98 -24.62 -9.13
CA LEU A 56 -12.38 -24.77 -10.44
C LEU A 56 -13.20 -24.01 -11.49
N SER A 57 -12.55 -23.67 -12.60
CA SER A 57 -13.16 -22.95 -13.73
C SER A 57 -14.36 -23.68 -14.38
N ASP A 58 -14.45 -25.00 -14.20
CA ASP A 58 -15.56 -25.83 -14.68
C ASP A 58 -16.72 -25.96 -13.68
N GLY A 59 -16.64 -25.27 -12.53
CA GLY A 59 -17.62 -25.32 -11.45
C GLY A 59 -17.43 -26.48 -10.48
N GLY A 60 -16.40 -27.32 -10.67
CA GLY A 60 -16.01 -28.37 -9.75
C GLY A 60 -15.32 -27.85 -8.48
N THR A 61 -15.21 -28.72 -7.48
CA THR A 61 -14.43 -28.45 -6.27
C THR A 61 -13.00 -28.96 -6.46
N ALA A 62 -12.02 -28.13 -6.14
CA ALA A 62 -10.64 -28.54 -6.24
C ALA A 62 -10.30 -29.64 -5.23
N THR A 63 -9.32 -30.48 -5.55
CA THR A 63 -8.83 -31.55 -4.66
C THR A 63 -7.30 -31.57 -4.65
N ALA A 64 -6.70 -32.39 -3.78
CA ALA A 64 -5.24 -32.55 -3.70
C ALA A 64 -4.59 -33.07 -4.99
N SER A 65 -5.39 -33.54 -5.97
CA SER A 65 -4.88 -33.94 -7.29
C SER A 65 -4.63 -32.76 -8.23
N THR A 66 -5.22 -31.59 -7.97
CA THR A 66 -4.94 -30.35 -8.70
C THR A 66 -3.55 -29.84 -8.29
N SER A 67 -2.74 -29.38 -9.24
CA SER A 67 -1.39 -28.91 -8.91
C SER A 67 -1.43 -27.71 -7.96
N CYS A 68 -0.39 -27.57 -7.15
CA CYS A 68 -0.28 -26.47 -6.21
C CYS A 68 -0.32 -25.11 -6.92
N GLU A 69 0.35 -25.00 -8.07
CA GLU A 69 0.40 -23.79 -8.89
C GLU A 69 -0.98 -23.42 -9.44
N GLU A 70 -1.75 -24.40 -9.89
CA GLU A 70 -3.10 -24.18 -10.42
C GLU A 70 -4.07 -23.78 -9.31
N LEU A 71 -4.00 -24.45 -8.15
CA LEU A 71 -4.79 -24.07 -6.98
C LEU A 71 -4.49 -22.63 -6.54
N CYS A 72 -3.20 -22.26 -6.51
CA CYS A 72 -2.82 -20.90 -6.17
C CYS A 72 -3.28 -19.90 -7.22
N ALA A 73 -3.13 -20.19 -8.51
CA ALA A 73 -3.62 -19.32 -9.57
C ALA A 73 -5.14 -19.05 -9.45
N LEU A 74 -5.94 -20.06 -9.07
CA LEU A 74 -7.39 -19.94 -8.90
C LEU A 74 -7.80 -19.04 -7.71
N VAL A 75 -6.96 -18.96 -6.68
CA VAL A 75 -7.18 -18.07 -5.52
C VAL A 75 -6.38 -16.78 -5.60
N GLY A 76 -5.75 -16.50 -6.75
CA GLY A 76 -5.00 -15.28 -6.96
C GLY A 76 -3.58 -15.26 -6.41
N GLY A 77 -2.97 -16.42 -6.29
CA GLY A 77 -1.63 -16.62 -5.74
C GLY A 77 -0.60 -17.06 -6.74
N THR A 78 0.64 -16.89 -6.32
CA THR A 78 1.84 -17.29 -7.04
C THR A 78 2.61 -18.36 -6.27
N THR A 79 3.66 -18.86 -6.91
CA THR A 79 4.67 -19.71 -6.28
C THR A 79 5.72 -18.83 -5.58
N PRO A 80 6.47 -19.34 -4.58
CA PRO A 80 6.47 -20.72 -4.08
C PRO A 80 5.16 -21.06 -3.35
N CYS A 81 4.69 -22.28 -3.59
CA CYS A 81 3.50 -22.80 -2.94
C CYS A 81 3.77 -24.21 -2.39
N SER A 82 3.01 -24.62 -1.36
CA SER A 82 3.19 -25.92 -0.71
C SER A 82 1.89 -26.49 -0.18
N PHE A 83 1.74 -27.81 -0.25
CA PHE A 83 0.62 -28.51 0.36
C PHE A 83 0.83 -28.72 1.86
N HIS A 84 -0.26 -28.61 2.63
CA HIS A 84 -0.29 -28.84 4.06
C HIS A 84 -1.47 -29.72 4.44
N ARG A 85 -1.30 -30.45 5.54
CA ARG A 85 -2.38 -31.14 6.23
C ARG A 85 -2.78 -30.31 7.44
N SER A 86 -4.07 -30.04 7.60
CA SER A 86 -4.60 -29.40 8.80
C SER A 86 -4.61 -30.34 10.02
N SER A 87 -4.57 -31.65 9.77
CA SER A 87 -4.40 -32.70 10.78
C SER A 87 -3.58 -33.86 10.23
N GLU A 88 -2.72 -34.45 11.07
CA GLU A 88 -1.92 -35.64 10.73
C GLU A 88 -2.78 -36.87 10.39
N GLN A 89 -4.06 -36.88 10.79
CA GLN A 89 -4.98 -37.99 10.54
C GLN A 89 -5.56 -37.97 9.11
N LEU A 90 -5.37 -36.89 8.36
CA LEU A 90 -5.89 -36.77 7.00
C LEU A 90 -4.97 -37.53 6.02
N PRO A 91 -5.54 -38.40 5.15
CA PRO A 91 -4.76 -39.21 4.22
C PRO A 91 -4.04 -38.33 3.19
N GLU A 92 -4.74 -37.31 2.70
CA GLU A 92 -4.26 -36.36 1.70
C GLU A 92 -4.19 -34.94 2.28
N PRO A 93 -3.33 -34.06 1.74
CA PRO A 93 -3.34 -32.65 2.10
C PRO A 93 -4.69 -32.02 1.76
N ASP A 94 -5.16 -31.16 2.64
CA ASP A 94 -6.43 -30.46 2.53
C ASP A 94 -6.25 -28.94 2.50
N GLU A 95 -5.01 -28.48 2.65
CA GLU A 95 -4.63 -27.08 2.55
C GLU A 95 -3.52 -26.88 1.51
N VAL A 96 -3.59 -25.76 0.80
CA VAL A 96 -2.51 -25.25 -0.05
C VAL A 96 -2.05 -23.91 0.51
N SER A 97 -0.73 -23.74 0.63
CA SER A 97 -0.12 -22.46 0.99
C SER A 97 0.30 -21.76 -0.28
N CYS A 98 -0.31 -20.61 -0.53
CA CYS A 98 -0.08 -19.80 -1.72
C CYS A 98 0.62 -18.50 -1.36
N GLN A 99 1.45 -18.03 -2.26
CA GLN A 99 2.05 -16.72 -2.13
C GLN A 99 1.05 -15.66 -2.64
N MET A 100 0.60 -14.77 -1.77
CA MET A 100 -0.33 -13.68 -2.09
C MET A 100 0.43 -12.35 -2.17
N ALA A 101 0.08 -11.53 -3.16
CA ALA A 101 0.56 -10.15 -3.26
C ALA A 101 -0.61 -9.19 -3.08
N TYR A 102 -0.71 -8.60 -1.89
CA TYR A 102 -1.67 -7.55 -1.60
C TYR A 102 -1.05 -6.18 -1.84
N PHE A 103 -1.79 -5.34 -2.53
CA PHE A 103 -1.38 -3.99 -2.84
C PHE A 103 -1.96 -3.02 -1.82
N CYS A 104 -1.16 -2.70 -0.81
CA CYS A 104 -1.45 -1.71 0.24
C CYS A 104 -0.22 -0.83 0.45
N GLU A 105 -0.41 0.48 0.36
CA GLU A 105 0.69 1.45 0.27
C GLU A 105 0.55 2.57 1.29
N GLY A 106 1.70 3.05 1.76
CA GLY A 106 1.86 4.01 2.85
C GLY A 106 3.32 3.97 3.33
N ARG A 107 3.71 4.92 4.18
CA ARG A 107 5.07 5.07 4.71
C ARG A 107 5.42 3.92 5.65
N ARG A 108 6.45 3.15 5.30
CA ARG A 108 6.98 2.06 6.15
C ARG A 108 8.24 2.52 6.88
N PRO A 109 8.40 2.21 8.19
CA PRO A 109 9.65 2.49 8.88
C PRO A 109 10.74 1.53 8.39
N GLU A 110 11.94 2.05 8.17
CA GLU A 110 13.15 1.22 8.10
C GLU A 110 13.24 0.36 9.37
N GLY A 111 13.44 -0.95 9.20
CA GLY A 111 13.49 -1.89 10.33
C GLY A 111 12.14 -2.45 10.76
N LEU A 112 11.07 -2.30 9.97
CA LEU A 112 9.83 -3.05 10.16
C LEU A 112 10.11 -4.56 10.06
N CYS A 113 10.00 -5.29 11.18
CA CYS A 113 10.31 -6.71 11.28
C CYS A 113 9.08 -7.60 11.10
N SER A 114 7.89 -7.09 11.43
CA SER A 114 6.61 -7.78 11.26
C SER A 114 6.06 -7.54 9.87
N ASP A 115 5.58 -8.59 9.20
CA ASP A 115 5.02 -8.51 7.85
C ASP A 115 3.49 -8.32 7.83
N GLY A 116 2.84 -8.18 8.99
CA GLY A 116 1.39 -8.01 9.08
C GLY A 116 0.59 -9.26 8.68
N ALA A 117 1.20 -10.46 8.74
CA ALA A 117 0.50 -11.71 8.46
C ALA A 117 -0.55 -12.02 9.54
N VAL A 118 -1.66 -12.60 9.10
CA VAL A 118 -2.74 -13.10 9.98
C VAL A 118 -2.77 -14.63 9.97
N ALA A 119 -3.49 -15.23 10.92
CA ALA A 119 -3.60 -16.68 11.01
C ALA A 119 -4.27 -17.28 9.76
N GLY A 120 -3.85 -18.50 9.38
CA GLY A 120 -4.48 -19.25 8.28
C GLY A 120 -5.97 -19.47 8.53
N GLY A 121 -6.78 -19.35 7.47
CA GLY A 121 -8.24 -19.45 7.55
C GLY A 121 -8.96 -18.14 7.94
N THR A 122 -8.23 -17.04 8.16
CA THR A 122 -8.83 -15.71 8.32
C THR A 122 -9.59 -15.31 7.04
N PRO A 123 -10.79 -14.72 7.13
CA PRO A 123 -11.51 -14.21 5.96
C PRO A 123 -10.68 -13.17 5.20
N GLU A 124 -10.59 -13.30 3.88
CA GLU A 124 -9.69 -12.53 3.02
C GLU A 124 -9.85 -11.01 3.17
N LEU A 125 -11.09 -10.53 3.24
CA LEU A 125 -11.37 -9.11 3.45
C LEU A 125 -10.93 -8.63 4.85
N GLY A 126 -11.05 -9.48 5.86
CA GLY A 126 -10.54 -9.21 7.20
C GLY A 126 -9.01 -9.18 7.21
N ALA A 127 -8.36 -10.14 6.55
CA ALA A 127 -6.90 -10.20 6.41
C ALA A 127 -6.34 -8.94 5.73
N LEU A 128 -6.99 -8.48 4.65
CA LEU A 128 -6.66 -7.23 3.98
C LEU A 128 -6.72 -6.03 4.94
N PHE A 129 -7.81 -5.86 5.68
CA PHE A 129 -7.94 -4.73 6.61
C PHE A 129 -7.01 -4.84 7.82
N ALA A 130 -6.72 -6.04 8.30
CA ALA A 130 -5.72 -6.27 9.34
C ALA A 130 -4.32 -5.85 8.86
N LYS A 131 -3.99 -6.16 7.61
CA LYS A 131 -2.74 -5.74 6.96
C LYS A 131 -2.68 -4.23 6.78
N MET A 132 -3.76 -3.58 6.36
CA MET A 132 -3.82 -2.11 6.29
C MET A 132 -3.64 -1.50 7.67
N ALA A 133 -4.36 -1.99 8.69
CA ALA A 133 -4.23 -1.52 10.07
C ALA A 133 -2.80 -1.66 10.61
N HIS A 134 -2.15 -2.77 10.31
CA HIS A 134 -0.74 -3.01 10.65
C HIS A 134 0.19 -1.98 10.02
N LEU A 135 -0.03 -1.63 8.74
CA LEU A 135 0.76 -0.61 8.04
C LEU A 135 0.54 0.79 8.63
N GLU A 136 -0.70 1.17 8.94
CA GLU A 136 -0.97 2.45 9.62
C GLU A 136 -0.35 2.48 11.02
N ALA A 137 -0.38 1.37 11.75
CA ALA A 137 0.27 1.30 13.05
C ALA A 137 1.80 1.36 12.93
N ALA A 138 2.38 0.83 11.84
CA ALA A 138 3.80 0.92 11.55
C ALA A 138 4.26 2.32 11.09
N SER A 139 3.37 3.12 10.47
CA SER A 139 3.71 4.48 10.04
C SER A 139 3.83 5.45 11.23
N VAL A 140 3.22 5.16 12.38
CA VAL A 140 3.35 5.93 13.64
C VAL A 140 4.83 6.13 14.03
N PRO A 141 5.62 5.08 14.34
CA PRO A 141 7.03 5.26 14.68
C PRO A 141 7.86 5.81 13.52
N ALA A 142 7.44 5.62 12.26
CA ALA A 142 8.11 6.22 11.10
C ALA A 142 8.01 7.75 11.12
N PHE A 143 6.81 8.30 11.36
CA PHE A 143 6.59 9.75 11.47
C PHE A 143 7.22 10.35 12.73
N GLU A 144 7.23 9.60 13.85
CA GLU A 144 7.90 10.04 15.07
C GLU A 144 9.41 10.20 14.86
N ARG A 145 10.05 9.17 14.28
CA ARG A 145 11.47 9.23 13.91
C ARG A 145 11.74 10.37 12.93
N LEU A 146 10.91 10.50 11.89
CA LEU A 146 11.05 11.57 10.91
C LEU A 146 11.04 12.94 11.57
N ALA A 147 10.13 13.17 12.52
CA ALA A 147 10.07 14.43 13.25
C ALA A 147 11.35 14.71 14.04
N ASP A 148 11.91 13.70 14.71
CA ASP A 148 13.18 13.83 15.45
C ASP A 148 14.36 14.11 14.53
N GLU A 149 14.48 13.38 13.43
CA GLU A 149 15.56 13.60 12.46
C GLU A 149 15.43 14.96 11.77
N LEU A 150 14.22 15.40 11.41
CA LEU A 150 13.97 16.73 10.87
C LEU A 150 14.44 17.82 11.85
N ALA A 151 14.13 17.68 13.14
CA ALA A 151 14.59 18.61 14.16
C ALA A 151 16.12 18.62 14.28
N ALA A 152 16.74 17.44 14.33
CA ALA A 152 18.19 17.28 14.44
C ALA A 152 18.95 17.90 13.24
N HIS A 153 18.37 17.83 12.03
CA HIS A 153 18.94 18.41 10.81
C HIS A 153 18.60 19.89 10.58
N GLY A 154 17.87 20.51 11.52
CA GLY A 154 17.52 21.93 11.46
C GLY A 154 16.43 22.26 10.43
N ALA A 155 15.45 21.37 10.27
CA ALA A 155 14.27 21.64 9.44
C ALA A 155 13.39 22.75 10.07
N PRO A 156 12.64 23.50 9.25
CA PRO A 156 11.64 24.44 9.76
C PRO A 156 10.68 23.75 10.72
N GLU A 157 10.41 24.36 11.89
CA GLU A 157 9.57 23.76 12.93
C GLU A 157 8.18 23.33 12.42
N ARG A 158 7.65 24.01 11.40
CA ARG A 158 6.37 23.64 10.77
C ARG A 158 6.38 22.24 10.17
N LEU A 159 7.53 21.75 9.66
CA LEU A 159 7.68 20.40 9.13
C LEU A 159 7.76 19.38 10.26
N VAL A 160 8.51 19.69 11.32
CA VAL A 160 8.61 18.87 12.54
C VAL A 160 7.22 18.69 13.18
N ARG A 161 6.50 19.79 13.41
CA ARG A 161 5.12 19.75 13.95
C ARG A 161 4.16 19.00 13.03
N ALA A 162 4.35 19.09 11.71
CA ALA A 162 3.53 18.36 10.76
C ALA A 162 3.77 16.85 10.83
N ALA A 163 5.02 16.40 10.93
CA ALA A 163 5.36 14.99 11.11
C ALA A 163 4.81 14.43 12.44
N ARG A 164 4.93 15.19 13.54
CA ARG A 164 4.33 14.80 14.84
C ARG A 164 2.81 14.69 14.78
N ARG A 165 2.15 15.60 14.07
CA ARG A 165 0.70 15.52 13.86
C ARG A 165 0.35 14.27 13.03
N SER A 166 1.08 14.00 11.95
CA SER A 166 0.86 12.80 11.12
C SER A 166 0.97 11.53 11.96
N ALA A 167 1.97 11.39 12.83
CA ALA A 167 2.04 10.25 13.76
C ALA A 167 0.76 10.07 14.60
N GLY A 168 0.15 11.16 15.08
CA GLY A 168 -1.12 11.11 15.81
C GLY A 168 -2.33 10.78 14.94
N GLU A 169 -2.30 11.16 13.66
CA GLU A 169 -3.31 10.82 12.66
C GLU A 169 -3.27 9.30 12.37
N GLU A 170 -2.06 8.73 12.27
CA GLU A 170 -1.87 7.30 12.04
C GLU A 170 -2.33 6.41 13.18
N VAL A 171 -2.20 6.85 14.44
CA VAL A 171 -2.82 6.14 15.57
C VAL A 171 -4.33 6.03 15.40
N ARG A 172 -4.98 7.06 14.85
CA ARG A 172 -6.41 7.04 14.57
C ARG A 172 -6.72 6.16 13.36
N HIS A 173 -5.90 6.22 12.30
CA HIS A 173 -6.08 5.41 11.09
C HIS A 173 -5.97 3.92 11.40
N ALA A 174 -4.94 3.52 12.15
CA ALA A 174 -4.75 2.15 12.63
C ALA A 174 -6.00 1.62 13.35
N ARG A 175 -6.58 2.41 14.25
CA ARG A 175 -7.83 2.03 14.97
C ARG A 175 -9.03 1.90 14.04
N VAL A 176 -9.17 2.78 13.06
CA VAL A 176 -10.25 2.71 12.07
C VAL A 176 -10.14 1.46 11.22
N MET A 177 -8.93 1.15 10.75
CA MET A 177 -8.66 -0.04 9.94
C MET A 177 -8.75 -1.33 10.77
N GLU A 178 -8.30 -1.32 12.02
CA GLU A 178 -8.47 -2.44 12.95
C GLU A 178 -9.95 -2.72 13.22
N ALA A 179 -10.78 -1.69 13.39
CA ALA A 179 -12.23 -1.89 13.53
C ALA A 179 -12.87 -2.54 12.29
N LEU A 180 -12.40 -2.20 11.09
CA LEU A 180 -12.81 -2.90 9.86
C LEU A 180 -12.32 -4.35 9.86
N ALA A 181 -11.06 -4.60 10.22
CA ALA A 181 -10.52 -5.95 10.34
C ALA A 181 -11.37 -6.83 11.27
N VAL A 182 -11.66 -6.34 12.47
CA VAL A 182 -12.47 -7.04 13.49
C VAL A 182 -13.88 -7.32 12.97
N ARG A 183 -14.51 -6.33 12.31
CA ARG A 183 -15.83 -6.51 11.70
C ARG A 183 -15.84 -7.62 10.64
N HIS A 184 -14.72 -7.82 9.95
CA HIS A 184 -14.57 -8.85 8.92
C HIS A 184 -13.85 -10.12 9.43
N GLY A 185 -13.80 -10.33 10.75
CA GLY A 185 -13.34 -11.58 11.35
C GLY A 185 -11.82 -11.73 11.45
N ALA A 186 -11.07 -10.64 11.44
CA ALA A 186 -9.62 -10.62 11.62
C ALA A 186 -9.22 -9.71 12.79
N ALA A 187 -8.08 -10.01 13.41
CA ALA A 187 -7.44 -9.11 14.36
C ALA A 187 -6.19 -8.49 13.71
N MET A 188 -5.87 -7.25 14.07
CA MET A 188 -4.60 -6.65 13.66
C MET A 188 -3.44 -7.36 14.38
N PRO A 189 -2.41 -7.82 13.66
CA PRO A 189 -1.22 -8.38 14.29
C PRO A 189 -0.38 -7.30 14.96
N GLU A 190 0.46 -7.69 15.93
CA GLU A 190 1.38 -6.77 16.58
C GLU A 190 2.41 -6.17 15.61
N VAL A 191 2.71 -4.89 15.79
CA VAL A 191 3.76 -4.19 15.04
C VAL A 191 5.09 -4.34 15.77
N ALA A 192 6.09 -4.86 15.07
CA ALA A 192 7.46 -4.94 15.56
C ALA A 192 8.39 -4.12 14.66
N VAL A 193 9.04 -3.11 15.24
CA VAL A 193 10.03 -2.25 14.56
C VAL A 193 11.34 -2.28 15.34
N ALA A 194 12.44 -2.52 14.64
CA ALA A 194 13.77 -2.46 15.23
C ALA A 194 14.09 -1.03 15.72
N PRO A 195 14.88 -0.88 16.81
CA PRO A 195 15.26 0.44 17.29
C PRO A 195 15.96 1.29 16.23
N PHE A 196 15.52 2.54 16.09
CA PHE A 196 16.09 3.45 15.10
C PHE A 196 17.48 3.93 15.48
N GLN A 197 18.31 4.16 14.45
CA GLN A 197 19.53 4.95 14.56
C GLN A 197 19.35 6.27 13.81
N PRO A 198 19.87 7.39 14.33
CA PRO A 198 19.82 8.68 13.62
C PRO A 198 20.52 8.58 12.27
N ARG A 199 19.86 9.05 11.21
CA ARG A 199 20.42 9.05 9.85
C ARG A 199 21.06 10.37 9.46
N SER A 200 21.92 10.30 8.44
CA SER A 200 22.33 11.46 7.68
C SER A 200 21.13 12.09 6.96
N LEU A 201 21.22 13.39 6.64
CA LEU A 201 20.18 14.08 5.88
C LEU A 201 19.94 13.43 4.51
N GLU A 202 20.99 12.91 3.88
CA GLU A 202 20.86 12.20 2.61
C GLU A 202 20.05 10.90 2.75
N ALA A 203 20.35 10.08 3.76
CA ALA A 203 19.61 8.84 3.99
C ALA A 203 18.14 9.10 4.35
N LEU A 204 17.86 10.14 5.14
CA LEU A 204 16.48 10.62 5.38
C LEU A 204 15.80 11.04 4.08
N ALA A 205 16.49 11.77 3.20
CA ALA A 205 15.93 12.22 1.93
C ALA A 205 15.63 11.06 0.98
N ILE A 206 16.49 10.03 0.96
CA ILE A 206 16.27 8.79 0.20
C ILE A 206 15.03 8.06 0.73
N GLU A 207 14.91 7.83 2.04
CA GLU A 207 13.72 7.20 2.62
C GLU A 207 12.46 8.03 2.30
N ASN A 208 12.50 9.34 2.52
CA ASN A 208 11.36 10.20 2.25
C ASN A 208 10.97 10.19 0.76
N ALA A 209 11.93 10.07 -0.15
CA ALA A 209 11.63 9.95 -1.57
C ALA A 209 10.90 8.64 -1.90
N VAL A 210 11.28 7.52 -1.29
CA VAL A 210 10.67 6.20 -1.52
C VAL A 210 9.34 6.07 -0.77
N GLU A 211 9.38 6.19 0.55
CA GLU A 211 8.25 5.91 1.43
C GLU A 211 7.24 7.07 1.46
N GLY A 212 7.73 8.32 1.41
CA GLY A 212 6.87 9.51 1.47
C GLY A 212 6.39 10.00 0.09
N CYS A 213 7.32 10.29 -0.82
CA CYS A 213 6.96 10.89 -2.11
C CYS A 213 6.34 9.88 -3.08
N VAL A 214 6.70 8.59 -2.98
CA VAL A 214 6.10 7.54 -3.81
C VAL A 214 5.00 6.80 -3.06
N ARG A 215 5.33 6.01 -2.03
CA ARG A 215 4.36 5.10 -1.38
C ARG A 215 3.23 5.83 -0.68
N GLU A 216 3.51 6.82 0.18
CA GLU A 216 2.46 7.63 0.85
C GLU A 216 1.58 8.38 -0.16
N THR A 217 2.20 8.96 -1.20
CA THR A 217 1.45 9.71 -2.20
C THR A 217 0.49 8.81 -2.98
N PHE A 218 0.90 7.58 -3.24
CA PHE A 218 0.02 6.62 -3.89
C PHE A 218 -1.02 6.01 -2.92
N GLY A 219 -0.64 5.73 -1.66
CA GLY A 219 -1.57 5.33 -0.60
C GLY A 219 -2.70 6.35 -0.40
N ALA A 220 -2.38 7.65 -0.39
CA ALA A 220 -3.36 8.72 -0.33
C ALA A 220 -4.32 8.74 -1.53
N LEU A 221 -3.85 8.36 -2.72
CA LEU A 221 -4.71 8.22 -3.90
C LEU A 221 -5.63 7.01 -3.76
N LEU A 222 -5.12 5.87 -3.27
CA LEU A 222 -5.91 4.68 -3.00
C LEU A 222 -6.99 4.92 -1.94
N ALA A 223 -6.67 5.59 -0.84
CA ALA A 223 -7.66 5.92 0.20
C ALA A 223 -8.83 6.74 -0.39
N GLN A 224 -8.55 7.72 -1.24
CA GLN A 224 -9.58 8.50 -1.93
C GLN A 224 -10.35 7.71 -2.98
N TRP A 225 -9.69 6.78 -3.66
CA TRP A 225 -10.32 5.87 -4.61
C TRP A 225 -11.29 4.94 -3.90
N GLN A 226 -10.84 4.22 -2.88
CA GLN A 226 -11.66 3.28 -2.13
C GLN A 226 -12.82 3.96 -1.40
N ALA A 227 -12.62 5.18 -0.89
CA ALA A 227 -13.70 5.99 -0.31
C ALA A 227 -14.86 6.26 -1.28
N ARG A 228 -14.61 6.18 -2.59
CA ARG A 228 -15.62 6.32 -3.66
C ARG A 228 -16.12 4.98 -4.17
N CYS A 229 -15.22 4.01 -4.33
CA CYS A 229 -15.44 2.80 -5.10
C CYS A 229 -15.85 1.58 -4.28
N ALA A 230 -15.55 1.53 -2.98
CA ALA A 230 -15.87 0.36 -2.15
C ALA A 230 -17.38 0.11 -2.17
N GLU A 231 -17.82 -1.14 -2.31
CA GLU A 231 -19.26 -1.48 -2.23
C GLU A 231 -19.75 -1.44 -0.78
N ASP A 232 -18.89 -1.81 0.18
CA ASP A 232 -19.22 -1.72 1.60
C ASP A 232 -19.29 -0.25 2.04
N ALA A 233 -20.48 0.17 2.48
CA ALA A 233 -20.74 1.56 2.89
C ALA A 233 -19.92 1.97 4.12
N THR A 234 -19.62 1.04 5.03
CA THR A 234 -18.78 1.28 6.21
C THR A 234 -17.35 1.53 5.79
N VAL A 235 -16.84 0.73 4.84
CA VAL A 235 -15.49 0.91 4.27
C VAL A 235 -15.38 2.28 3.58
N ARG A 236 -16.35 2.65 2.74
CA ARG A 236 -16.37 4.00 2.11
C ARG A 236 -16.36 5.11 3.15
N ALA A 237 -17.20 5.01 4.17
CA ALA A 237 -17.29 6.03 5.22
C ALA A 237 -15.98 6.14 6.00
N SER A 238 -15.42 5.02 6.45
CA SER A 238 -14.13 4.98 7.15
C SER A 238 -13.01 5.59 6.31
N LEU A 239 -12.85 5.15 5.06
CA LEU A 239 -11.80 5.67 4.19
C LEU A 239 -12.02 7.15 3.82
N GLY A 240 -13.28 7.59 3.73
CA GLY A 240 -13.63 8.99 3.57
C GLY A 240 -13.18 9.89 4.74
N THR A 241 -13.07 9.34 5.96
CA THR A 241 -12.55 10.09 7.11
C THR A 241 -11.03 10.20 7.15
N ILE A 242 -10.30 9.19 6.66
CA ILE A 242 -8.82 9.18 6.68
C ILE A 242 -8.22 9.86 5.45
N ALA A 243 -8.89 9.78 4.29
CA ALA A 243 -8.36 10.23 3.01
C ALA A 243 -7.87 11.71 2.97
N PRO A 244 -8.52 12.69 3.65
CA PRO A 244 -7.99 14.05 3.74
C PRO A 244 -6.67 14.14 4.49
N ASP A 245 -6.44 13.26 5.47
CA ASP A 245 -5.24 13.23 6.29
C ASP A 245 -4.10 12.59 5.51
N GLU A 246 -4.36 11.50 4.80
CA GLU A 246 -3.43 10.88 3.85
C GLU A 246 -2.92 11.86 2.79
N LEU A 247 -3.82 12.68 2.24
CA LEU A 247 -3.41 13.72 1.29
C LEU A 247 -2.46 14.75 1.95
N ARG A 248 -2.68 15.08 3.23
CA ARG A 248 -1.78 15.97 3.98
C ARG A 248 -0.45 15.31 4.28
N HIS A 249 -0.40 13.99 4.44
CA HIS A 249 0.85 13.24 4.61
C HIS A 249 1.68 13.26 3.33
N ALA A 250 1.05 13.01 2.17
CA ALA A 250 1.68 13.16 0.87
C ALA A 250 2.22 14.60 0.67
N GLU A 251 1.41 15.62 0.96
CA GLU A 251 1.85 17.02 0.90
C GLU A 251 3.05 17.33 1.81
N LEU A 252 3.11 16.70 3.00
CA LEU A 252 4.23 16.82 3.92
C LEU A 252 5.50 16.18 3.33
N SER A 253 5.40 14.96 2.80
CA SER A 253 6.52 14.25 2.19
C SER A 253 7.18 15.06 1.08
N TRP A 254 6.39 15.68 0.19
CA TRP A 254 6.89 16.56 -0.86
C TRP A 254 7.50 17.87 -0.32
N ALA A 255 6.99 18.41 0.79
CA ALA A 255 7.56 19.60 1.42
C ALA A 255 8.90 19.31 2.11
N ILE A 256 9.04 18.12 2.72
CA ILE A 256 10.30 17.64 3.30
C ILE A 256 11.33 17.42 2.20
N ASP A 257 10.93 16.77 1.11
CA ASP A 257 11.78 16.54 -0.06
C ASP A 257 12.34 17.84 -0.61
N ALA A 258 11.47 18.85 -0.75
CA ALA A 258 11.86 20.16 -1.25
C ALA A 258 12.93 20.83 -0.37
N TRP A 259 12.73 20.77 0.94
CA TRP A 259 13.67 21.32 1.91
C TRP A 259 15.00 20.55 1.93
N ALA A 260 14.95 19.21 1.92
CA ALA A 260 16.13 18.37 2.01
C ALA A 260 17.02 18.53 0.76
N LEU A 261 16.43 18.48 -0.44
CA LEU A 261 17.16 18.67 -1.69
C LEU A 261 17.88 20.02 -1.74
N GLY A 262 17.28 21.09 -1.19
CA GLY A 262 17.92 22.41 -1.09
C GLY A 262 19.24 22.43 -0.31
N ARG A 263 19.50 21.40 0.51
CA ARG A 263 20.68 21.28 1.40
C ARG A 263 21.67 20.18 0.98
N LEU A 264 21.31 19.35 0.01
CA LEU A 264 22.14 18.26 -0.50
C LEU A 264 23.05 18.72 -1.66
N SER A 265 24.19 18.05 -1.82
CA SER A 265 25.07 18.19 -2.98
C SER A 265 24.39 17.68 -4.26
N SER A 266 24.92 18.03 -5.43
CA SER A 266 24.43 17.50 -6.72
C SER A 266 24.38 15.98 -6.75
N ASP A 267 25.42 15.32 -6.23
CA ASP A 267 25.56 13.87 -6.29
C ASP A 267 24.57 13.17 -5.35
N ALA A 268 24.36 13.75 -4.16
CA ALA A 268 23.34 13.27 -3.22
C ALA A 268 21.93 13.45 -3.79
N ARG A 269 21.63 14.59 -4.43
CA ARG A 269 20.36 14.81 -5.13
C ARG A 269 20.13 13.78 -6.23
N ALA A 270 21.17 13.45 -7.00
CA ALA A 270 21.10 12.44 -8.06
C ALA A 270 20.75 11.05 -7.50
N ARG A 271 21.28 10.68 -6.33
CA ARG A 271 20.95 9.42 -5.64
C ARG A 271 19.52 9.39 -5.09
N VAL A 272 19.05 10.49 -4.50
CA VAL A 272 17.65 10.63 -4.05
C VAL A 272 16.68 10.46 -5.23
N GLU A 273 16.96 11.13 -6.35
CA GLU A 273 16.12 11.03 -7.54
C GLU A 273 16.19 9.63 -8.19
N ALA A 274 17.35 8.97 -8.16
CA ALA A 274 17.47 7.58 -8.60
C ALA A 274 16.59 6.64 -7.76
N ALA A 275 16.65 6.75 -6.43
CA ALA A 275 15.81 5.97 -5.52
C ALA A 275 14.31 6.22 -5.75
N ARG A 276 13.91 7.47 -6.01
CA ARG A 276 12.52 7.81 -6.34
C ARG A 276 12.04 7.15 -7.63
N ARG A 277 12.84 7.20 -8.70
CA ARG A 277 12.50 6.56 -9.98
C ARG A 277 12.38 5.06 -9.82
N GLU A 278 13.31 4.44 -9.11
CA GLU A 278 13.26 3.01 -8.80
C GLU A 278 12.00 2.64 -8.01
N ALA A 279 11.64 3.45 -7.00
CA ALA A 279 10.43 3.24 -6.23
C ALA A 279 9.15 3.33 -7.08
N TRP A 280 9.06 4.27 -8.02
CA TRP A 280 7.93 4.32 -8.97
C TRP A 280 7.85 3.06 -9.84
N LEU A 281 8.99 2.59 -10.36
CA LEU A 281 9.03 1.37 -11.18
C LEU A 281 8.68 0.13 -10.36
N ALA A 282 9.13 0.06 -9.10
CA ALA A 282 8.78 -1.01 -8.18
C ALA A 282 7.27 -0.99 -7.88
N LEU A 283 6.73 0.18 -7.55
CA LEU A 283 5.31 0.35 -7.28
C LEU A 283 4.43 -0.03 -8.49
N GLU A 284 4.87 0.28 -9.71
CA GLU A 284 4.16 -0.12 -10.92
C GLU A 284 4.13 -1.65 -11.09
N ARG A 285 5.26 -2.33 -10.82
CA ARG A 285 5.33 -3.80 -10.83
C ARG A 285 4.46 -4.41 -9.73
N ASP A 286 4.52 -3.85 -8.52
CA ASP A 286 3.69 -4.27 -7.38
C ASP A 286 2.19 -4.14 -7.74
N ALA A 287 1.79 -3.06 -8.42
CA ALA A 287 0.42 -2.82 -8.84
C ALA A 287 -0.06 -3.82 -9.91
N GLU A 288 0.81 -4.17 -10.86
CA GLU A 288 0.53 -5.16 -11.91
C GLU A 288 0.47 -6.58 -11.34
N ALA A 289 1.29 -6.88 -10.33
CA ALA A 289 1.32 -8.17 -9.66
C ALA A 289 0.22 -8.36 -8.59
N SER A 290 -0.45 -7.27 -8.19
CA SER A 290 -1.55 -7.33 -7.24
C SER A 290 -2.61 -8.30 -7.73
N HIS A 291 -3.04 -9.24 -6.90
CA HIS A 291 -4.17 -10.09 -7.23
C HIS A 291 -5.06 -10.25 -6.00
N LEU A 292 -6.27 -9.73 -6.13
CA LEU A 292 -7.31 -9.81 -5.09
C LEU A 292 -8.49 -10.57 -5.67
N PRO A 293 -9.07 -11.52 -4.93
CA PRO A 293 -10.35 -12.12 -5.30
C PRO A 293 -11.39 -11.04 -5.59
N GLY A 294 -12.19 -11.22 -6.64
CA GLY A 294 -13.09 -10.17 -7.14
C GLY A 294 -14.04 -9.63 -6.06
N ALA A 295 -14.56 -10.51 -5.19
CA ALA A 295 -15.40 -10.10 -4.07
C ALA A 295 -14.66 -9.20 -3.06
N VAL A 296 -13.39 -9.48 -2.77
CA VAL A 296 -12.55 -8.67 -1.89
C VAL A 296 -12.26 -7.31 -2.52
N ALA A 297 -11.93 -7.27 -3.81
CA ALA A 297 -11.69 -6.02 -4.54
C ALA A 297 -12.92 -5.12 -4.55
N LEU A 298 -14.11 -5.67 -4.82
CA LEU A 298 -15.38 -4.93 -4.82
C LEU A 298 -15.72 -4.38 -3.43
N GLN A 299 -15.64 -5.21 -2.39
CA GLN A 299 -16.00 -4.80 -1.03
C GLN A 299 -15.00 -3.80 -0.43
N SER A 300 -13.71 -3.96 -0.70
CA SER A 300 -12.65 -3.02 -0.25
C SER A 300 -12.56 -1.76 -1.12
N GLY A 301 -13.08 -1.80 -2.34
CA GLY A 301 -12.99 -0.72 -3.32
C GLY A 301 -11.62 -0.58 -3.96
N LEU A 302 -10.71 -1.54 -3.78
CA LEU A 302 -9.40 -1.49 -4.41
C LEU A 302 -9.54 -1.60 -5.94
N PRO A 303 -8.74 -0.82 -6.70
CA PRO A 303 -8.76 -0.90 -8.16
C PRO A 303 -8.31 -2.30 -8.64
N SER A 304 -8.77 -2.69 -9.83
CA SER A 304 -8.18 -3.85 -10.50
C SER A 304 -6.68 -3.62 -10.78
N PRO A 305 -5.88 -4.66 -11.00
CA PRO A 305 -4.44 -4.51 -11.22
C PRO A 305 -4.10 -3.60 -12.41
N GLU A 306 -4.90 -3.67 -13.48
CA GLU A 306 -4.74 -2.83 -14.68
C GLU A 306 -5.00 -1.35 -14.35
N VAL A 307 -6.05 -1.09 -13.56
CA VAL A 307 -6.39 0.26 -13.11
C VAL A 307 -5.33 0.76 -12.12
N ALA A 308 -4.90 -0.05 -11.16
CA ALA A 308 -3.85 0.27 -10.20
C ALA A 308 -2.57 0.69 -10.92
N ARG A 309 -2.09 -0.14 -11.86
CA ARG A 309 -0.92 0.15 -12.69
C ARG A 309 -1.08 1.45 -13.48
N ARG A 310 -2.25 1.68 -14.08
CA ARG A 310 -2.53 2.93 -14.79
C ARG A 310 -2.49 4.14 -13.85
N LEU A 311 -3.06 4.04 -12.65
CA LEU A 311 -3.03 5.10 -11.65
C LEU A 311 -1.59 5.42 -11.25
N VAL A 312 -0.74 4.40 -11.02
CA VAL A 312 0.69 4.59 -10.71
C VAL A 312 1.40 5.34 -11.85
N ARG A 313 1.24 4.89 -13.10
CA ARG A 313 1.86 5.52 -14.27
C ARG A 313 1.46 6.97 -14.43
N GLU A 314 0.16 7.24 -14.41
CA GLU A 314 -0.37 8.59 -14.63
C GLU A 314 -0.02 9.51 -13.45
N LEU A 315 -0.01 9.01 -12.21
CA LEU A 315 0.44 9.76 -11.05
C LEU A 315 1.93 10.11 -11.17
N SER A 316 2.78 9.13 -11.46
CA SER A 316 4.22 9.34 -11.65
C SER A 316 4.51 10.36 -12.75
N GLN A 317 3.84 10.25 -13.91
CA GLN A 317 3.95 11.21 -15.01
C GLN A 317 3.47 12.60 -14.60
N ALA A 318 2.31 12.72 -13.95
CA ALA A 318 1.79 14.00 -13.51
C ALA A 318 2.71 14.69 -12.50
N LEU A 319 3.42 13.90 -11.68
CA LEU A 319 4.31 14.42 -10.66
C LEU A 319 5.70 14.78 -11.22
N THR A 320 6.22 14.02 -12.18
CA THR A 320 7.53 14.26 -12.82
C THR A 320 7.49 15.27 -13.97
N ALA A 321 6.34 15.45 -14.64
CA ALA A 321 6.23 16.39 -15.74
C ALA A 321 6.38 17.85 -15.28
N PRO A 322 7.11 18.71 -16.02
CA PRO A 322 7.10 20.14 -15.74
C PRO A 322 5.67 20.69 -15.82
N LEU A 323 5.33 21.68 -14.98
CA LEU A 323 4.03 22.35 -15.07
C LEU A 323 3.87 22.94 -16.48
N PRO A 324 2.72 22.75 -17.15
CA PRO A 324 2.48 23.44 -18.41
C PRO A 324 2.56 24.95 -18.17
N VAL A 325 3.40 25.61 -18.97
CA VAL A 325 3.59 27.07 -18.99
C VAL A 325 2.29 27.77 -19.30
#